data_AF-A0A2E5BQQ6-F1
#
_entry.id   AF-A0A2E5BQQ6-F1
#
_cell.length_a   1.000
_cell.length_b   1.000
_cell.length_c   1.000
_cell.angle_alpha   90.00
_cell.angle_beta   90.00
_cell.angle_gamma   90.00
#
_symmetry.space_group_name_H-M   'P 1'
#
loop_
_entity.id
_entity.type
_entity.pdbx_description
1 polymer ?
#
loop_
_entity_poly.entity_id
_entity_poly.type
_entity_poly.pdbx_seq_one_letter_code
_entity_poly.pdbx_strand_id
1 'polypeptide(L)' 'MEFNLSEDQQAFQDVARNFAATDLQPFAAEWDRDAVFPVETLRKAAELGFAGIYVREDVGGSALSRLYAALIFE' A
#
# COMPACT_ATOMS: atom_id res chain seq x y z
N MET A 1 7.63 -7.38 26.09
CA MET A 1 6.73 -7.24 24.93
C MET A 1 7.43 -7.90 23.76
N GLU A 2 6.76 -8.82 23.08
CA GLU A 2 7.18 -9.24 21.75
C GLU A 2 6.66 -8.22 20.74
N PHE A 3 7.56 -7.72 19.88
CA PHE A 3 7.27 -6.73 18.84
C PHE A 3 7.30 -7.34 17.44
N ASN A 4 7.21 -8.67 17.36
CA ASN A 4 7.22 -9.38 16.08
C ASN A 4 5.87 -9.19 15.38
N LEU A 5 5.92 -9.00 14.07
CA LEU A 5 4.74 -8.98 13.22
C LEU A 5 4.15 -10.39 13.14
N SER A 6 2.82 -10.49 13.07
CA SER A 6 2.16 -11.74 12.70
C SER A 6 2.50 -12.13 11.26
N GLU A 7 2.30 -13.40 10.90
CA GLU A 7 2.49 -13.87 9.51
C GLU A 7 1.64 -13.06 8.51
N ASP A 8 0.41 -12.72 8.90
CA ASP A 8 -0.49 -11.90 8.08
C ASP A 8 0.03 -10.46 7.89
N GLN A 9 0.55 -9.85 8.96
CA GLN A 9 1.18 -8.52 8.89
C GLN A 9 2.44 -8.53 8.02
N GLN A 10 3.24 -9.60 8.09
CA GLN A 10 4.42 -9.78 7.23
C GLN A 10 4.00 -9.90 5.76
N ALA A 11 2.94 -10.66 5.47
CA ALA A 11 2.40 -10.79 4.11
C ALA A 11 1.96 -9.43 3.54
N PHE A 12 1.25 -8.60 4.33
CA PHE A 12 0.90 -7.25 3.90
C PHE A 12 2.11 -6.37 3.62
N GLN A 13 3.12 -6.42 4.49
CA GLN A 13 4.38 -5.70 4.27
C GLN A 13 5.06 -6.14 2.97
N ASP A 14 5.11 -7.44 2.69
CA ASP A 14 5.75 -7.97 1.49
C ASP A 14 5.00 -7.58 0.21
N VAL A 15 3.66 -7.60 0.24
CA VAL A 15 2.84 -7.12 -0.89
C VAL A 15 3.10 -5.63 -1.14
N ALA A 16 3.09 -4.80 -0.09
CA ALA A 16 3.36 -3.37 -0.21
C ALA A 16 4.77 -3.10 -0.76
N ARG A 17 5.79 -3.78 -0.21
CA ARG A 17 7.18 -3.68 -0.66
C ARG A 17 7.34 -4.08 -2.12
N ASN A 18 6.73 -5.19 -2.53
CA ASN A 18 6.81 -5.66 -3.91
C ASN A 18 6.14 -4.64 -4.86
N PHE A 19 4.94 -4.18 -4.54
CA PHE A 19 4.25 -3.15 -5.34
C PHE A 19 5.08 -1.87 -5.46
N ALA A 20 5.68 -1.41 -4.37
CA ALA A 20 6.57 -0.26 -4.40
C ALA A 20 7.78 -0.48 -5.33
N ALA A 21 8.40 -1.66 -5.30
CA ALA A 21 9.55 -1.98 -6.14
C ALA A 21 9.21 -2.16 -7.63
N THR A 22 8.02 -2.69 -7.95
CA THR A 22 7.65 -3.04 -9.33
C THR A 22 6.83 -1.97 -10.03
N ASP A 23 5.92 -1.31 -9.33
CA ASP A 23 4.93 -0.41 -9.92
C ASP A 23 5.17 1.07 -9.59
N LEU A 24 5.96 1.39 -8.55
CA LEU A 24 6.27 2.77 -8.17
C LEU A 24 7.72 3.17 -8.49
N GLN A 25 8.69 2.47 -7.90
CA GLN A 25 10.12 2.82 -7.92
C GLN A 25 10.68 3.03 -9.34
N PRO A 26 10.37 2.20 -10.36
CA PRO A 26 10.95 2.37 -11.70
C PRO A 26 10.57 3.69 -12.37
N PHE A 27 9.44 4.27 -11.99
CA PHE A 27 8.85 5.46 -12.63
C PHE A 27 8.91 6.72 -11.77
N ALA A 28 9.15 6.57 -10.46
CA ALA A 28 9.06 7.65 -9.48
C ALA A 28 9.87 8.91 -9.85
N ALA A 29 11.11 8.75 -10.35
CA ALA A 29 11.96 9.88 -10.73
C ALA A 29 11.48 10.63 -11.99
N GLU A 30 10.79 9.94 -12.91
CA GLU A 30 10.16 10.58 -14.07
C GLU A 30 8.91 11.33 -13.63
N TRP A 31 8.07 10.69 -12.81
CA TRP A 31 6.84 11.31 -12.32
C TRP A 31 7.10 12.56 -11.48
N ASP A 32 8.13 12.55 -10.65
CA ASP A 32 8.54 13.73 -9.87
C ASP A 32 8.97 14.89 -10.77
N ARG A 33 9.87 14.62 -11.73
CA ARG A 33 10.38 15.62 -12.68
C ARG A 33 9.27 16.26 -13.51
N ASP A 34 8.32 15.46 -13.97
CA ASP A 34 7.27 15.88 -14.91
C ASP A 34 5.95 16.21 -14.22
N ALA A 35 5.92 16.19 -12.87
CA ALA A 35 4.74 16.40 -12.04
C ALA A 35 3.54 15.52 -12.44
N VAL A 36 3.82 14.25 -12.75
CA VAL A 36 2.81 13.27 -13.15
C VAL A 36 2.05 12.77 -11.93
N PHE A 37 0.71 12.79 -12.02
CA PHE A 37 -0.15 12.10 -11.06
C PHE A 37 -0.50 10.71 -11.62
N PRO A 38 0.05 9.62 -11.07
CA PRO A 38 -0.01 8.29 -11.69
C PRO A 38 -1.33 7.56 -11.38
N VAL A 39 -2.44 8.05 -11.95
CA VAL A 39 -3.80 7.55 -11.68
C VAL A 39 -3.93 6.04 -11.83
N GLU A 40 -3.40 5.47 -12.91
CA GLU A 40 -3.52 4.03 -13.17
C GLU A 40 -2.75 3.19 -12.14
N THR A 41 -1.57 3.65 -11.73
CA THR A 41 -0.80 2.98 -10.67
C THR A 41 -1.52 3.08 -9.33
N LEU A 42 -2.12 4.24 -9.01
CA LEU A 42 -2.91 4.40 -7.79
C LEU A 42 -4.18 3.54 -7.80
N ARG A 43 -4.79 3.29 -8.97
CA ARG A 43 -5.90 2.32 -9.09
C ARG A 43 -5.44 0.89 -8.78
N LYS A 44 -4.28 0.47 -9.27
CA LYS A 44 -3.71 -0.84 -8.90
C LYS A 44 -3.47 -0.94 -7.38
N ALA A 45 -2.95 0.11 -6.75
CA ALA A 45 -2.80 0.16 -5.30
C ALA A 45 -4.16 0.04 -4.57
N ALA A 46 -5.22 0.64 -5.13
CA ALA A 46 -6.57 0.52 -4.60
C ALA A 46 -7.11 -0.91 -4.71
N GLU A 47 -6.83 -1.64 -5.78
CA GLU A 47 -7.18 -3.06 -5.93
C GLU A 47 -6.52 -3.97 -4.89
N LEU A 48 -5.35 -3.55 -4.35
CA LEU A 48 -4.68 -4.20 -3.23
C LEU A 48 -5.24 -3.79 -1.84
N GLY A 49 -6.22 -2.88 -1.79
CA GLY A 49 -6.82 -2.35 -0.56
C GLY A 49 -6.08 -1.14 0.05
N PHE A 50 -5.01 -0.65 -0.59
CA PHE A 50 -4.17 0.40 0.00
C PHE A 50 -4.79 1.80 -0.07
N ALA A 51 -5.84 2.01 -0.85
CA ALA A 51 -6.55 3.29 -0.96
C ALA A 51 -7.68 3.48 0.07
N GLY A 52 -8.06 2.41 0.79
CA GLY A 52 -9.23 2.38 1.69
C GLY A 52 -8.93 1.70 3.03
N ILE A 53 -7.71 1.86 3.55
CA ILE A 53 -7.16 1.02 4.64
C ILE A 53 -8.07 0.98 5.87
N TYR A 54 -8.52 2.13 6.36
CA TYR A 54 -9.36 2.22 7.58
C TYR A 54 -10.86 2.20 7.31
N VAL A 55 -11.24 2.18 6.03
CA VAL A 55 -12.64 2.24 5.63
C VAL A 55 -13.24 0.86 5.81
N ARG A 56 -14.49 0.78 6.25
CA ARG A 56 -15.16 -0.50 6.47
C ARG A 56 -15.39 -1.25 5.16
N GLU A 57 -15.39 -2.58 5.22
CA GLU A 57 -15.61 -3.45 4.06
C GLU A 57 -16.99 -3.28 3.43
N ASP A 58 -18.02 -2.97 4.23
CA ASP A 58 -19.40 -2.76 3.76
C ASP A 58 -19.56 -1.59 2.79
N VAL A 59 -18.54 -0.72 2.70
CA VAL A 59 -18.48 0.41 1.76
C VAL A 59 -17.22 0.37 0.89
N GLY A 60 -16.58 -0.79 0.77
CA GLY A 60 -15.46 -1.02 -0.16
C GLY A 60 -14.06 -0.71 0.40
N GLY A 61 -13.89 -0.58 1.71
CA GLY A 61 -12.59 -0.46 2.35
C GLY A 61 -12.01 -1.78 2.84
N SER A 62 -10.83 -1.74 3.46
CA SER A 62 -10.12 -2.95 3.94
C SER A 62 -10.30 -3.22 5.44
N ALA A 63 -10.93 -2.31 6.19
CA ALA A 63 -11.15 -2.38 7.63
C ALA A 63 -9.89 -2.73 8.47
N LEU A 64 -8.70 -2.40 7.96
CA LEU A 64 -7.43 -2.71 8.59
C LEU A 64 -7.11 -1.71 9.71
N SER A 65 -6.25 -2.16 10.63
CA SER A 65 -5.80 -1.33 11.75
C SER A 65 -4.67 -0.38 11.34
N ARG A 66 -4.32 0.55 12.26
CA ARG A 66 -3.19 1.48 12.09
C ARG A 66 -1.83 0.79 11.95
N LEU A 67 -1.67 -0.39 12.52
CA LEU A 67 -0.42 -1.14 12.39
C LEU A 67 -0.22 -1.62 10.95
N TYR A 68 -1.27 -2.20 10.34
CA TYR A 68 -1.21 -2.58 8.91
C TYR A 68 -0.96 -1.38 8.02
N ALA A 69 -1.59 -0.23 8.30
CA ALA A 69 -1.34 0.98 7.53
C ALA A 69 0.13 1.43 7.60
N ALA A 70 0.74 1.40 8.79
CA ALA A 70 2.16 1.70 8.94
C ALA A 70 3.03 0.75 8.12
N LEU A 71 2.71 -0.55 8.11
CA LEU A 71 3.42 -1.55 7.31
C LEU A 71 3.25 -1.36 5.80
N ILE A 72 2.15 -0.75 5.36
CA ILE A 72 1.89 -0.46 3.94
C ILE A 72 2.63 0.82 3.50
N PHE A 73 2.80 1.81 4.39
CA PHE A 73 3.42 3.10 4.06
C PHE A 73 4.95 3.13 4.18
N GLU A 74 5.56 2.26 4.99
CA GLU A 74 7.01 2.18 5.25
C GLU A 74 7.73 1.21 4.30
#